data_AF-A0A959T1U0-F1
#
_entry.id   AF-A0A959T1U0-F1
#
_cell.length_a   1.000
_cell.length_b   1.000
_cell.length_c   1.000
_cell.angle_alpha   90.00
_cell.angle_beta   90.00
_cell.angle_gamma   90.00
#
_symmetry.space_group_name_H-M   'P 1'
#
loop_
_entity.id
_entity.type
_entity.pdbx_description
1 polymer ?
#
loop_
_entity_poly.entity_id
_entity_poly.type
_entity_poly.pdbx_seq_one_letter_code
_entity_poly.pdbx_strand_id
1 'polypeptide(L)'
;YWGLYTVTDTNGCSGSSPATITVLDAIQAQLSPAGPFCADAADAFLWATPFFGTYGGAADSLGYFSPQSAGPGQHLVTYTYTCPGCCPTTDSLLLTV
;
A
#
# COMPACT_ATOMS: atom_id res chain seq x y z
N TYR A 1 -0.82 21.35 -4.79
CA TYR A 1 -0.82 22.02 -6.12
C TYR A 1 -1.95 23.05 -6.17
N TRP A 2 -1.88 24.10 -6.98
CA TRP A 2 -3.00 25.04 -7.16
C TRP A 2 -3.56 24.93 -8.58
N GLY A 3 -4.88 24.84 -8.69
CA GLY A 3 -5.60 24.87 -9.96
C GLY A 3 -6.46 26.14 -10.01
N LEU A 4 -6.52 26.78 -11.18
CA LEU A 4 -7.27 28.02 -11.37
C LEU A 4 -8.36 27.75 -12.40
N TYR A 5 -9.61 27.81 -11.95
CA TYR A 5 -10.77 27.71 -12.83
C TYR A 5 -11.21 29.13 -13.19
N THR A 6 -11.22 29.43 -14.48
CA THR A 6 -11.72 30.69 -15.04
C THR A 6 -13.03 30.42 -15.77
N VAL A 7 -14.07 31.16 -15.39
CA VAL A 7 -15.36 31.14 -16.08
C VAL A 7 -15.55 32.51 -16.71
N THR A 8 -15.79 32.52 -18.03
CA THR A 8 -16.03 33.73 -18.81
C THR A 8 -17.46 33.70 -19.32
N ASP A 9 -18.27 34.69 -18.97
CA ASP A 9 -19.62 34.83 -19.53
C ASP A 9 -19.54 35.48 -20.93
N THR A 10 -20.59 35.28 -21.73
CA THR A 10 -20.83 35.86 -23.07
C THR A 10 -20.69 37.38 -23.15
N ASN A 11 -20.76 38.08 -22.01
CA ASN A 11 -20.55 39.53 -21.89
C ASN A 11 -19.11 39.94 -21.52
N GLY A 12 -18.16 39.00 -21.48
CA GLY A 12 -16.73 39.28 -21.29
C GLY A 12 -16.25 39.42 -19.84
N CYS A 13 -17.13 39.26 -18.84
CA CYS A 13 -16.72 39.19 -17.44
C CYS A 13 -16.11 37.82 -17.13
N SER A 14 -14.86 37.81 -16.68
CA SER A 14 -14.17 36.61 -16.20
C SER A 14 -14.04 36.63 -14.69
N GLY A 15 -14.57 35.60 -14.02
CA GLY A 15 -14.30 35.30 -12.62
C GLY A 15 -13.30 34.16 -12.51
N SER A 16 -12.27 34.32 -11.67
CA SER A 16 -11.37 33.23 -11.30
C SER A 16 -11.51 32.92 -9.82
N SER A 17 -11.72 31.64 -9.48
CA SER A 17 -11.65 31.17 -8.09
C SER A 17 -10.46 30.21 -7.95
N PRO A 18 -9.51 30.47 -7.03
CA PRO A 18 -8.42 29.54 -6.78
C PRO A 18 -8.91 28.34 -5.97
N ALA A 19 -8.66 27.13 -6.46
CA ALA A 19 -8.86 25.89 -5.71
C ALA A 19 -7.52 25.40 -5.13
N THR A 20 -7.48 25.19 -3.82
CA THR A 20 -6.32 24.59 -3.15
C THR A 20 -6.44 23.07 -3.20
N ILE A 21 -5.49 22.40 -3.87
CA ILE A 21 -5.37 20.94 -3.86
C ILE A 21 -4.23 20.59 -2.91
N THR A 22 -4.58 20.13 -1.71
CA THR A 22 -3.62 19.61 -0.75
C THR A 22 -3.27 18.18 -1.16
N VAL A 23 -2.01 17.93 -1.48
CA VAL A 23 -1.53 16.55 -1.68
C VAL A 23 -0.70 16.17 -0.49
N LEU A 24 -1.17 15.12 0.18
CA LEU A 24 -0.52 14.53 1.32
C LEU A 24 0.61 13.63 0.82
N ASP A 25 1.74 13.65 1.51
CA ASP A 25 2.83 12.73 1.23
C ASP A 25 2.34 11.28 1.38
N ALA A 26 2.60 10.48 0.35
CA ALA A 26 2.27 9.06 0.38
C ALA A 26 3.20 8.36 1.37
N ILE A 27 2.62 7.87 2.47
CA ILE A 27 3.30 6.92 3.33
C ILE A 27 3.57 5.67 2.50
N GLN A 28 4.81 5.20 2.47
CA GLN A 28 5.18 3.98 1.76
C GLN A 28 5.04 2.81 2.73
N ALA A 29 4.14 1.88 2.43
CA ALA A 29 4.19 0.56 3.04
C ALA A 29 5.44 -0.17 2.53
N GLN A 30 6.15 -0.86 3.42
CA GLN A 30 7.23 -1.77 3.06
C GLN A 30 7.06 -3.09 3.77
N LEU A 31 7.12 -4.19 3.02
CA LEU A 31 7.02 -5.56 3.51
C LEU A 31 8.35 -6.29 3.36
N SER A 32 8.79 -7.00 4.40
CA SER A 32 10.06 -7.73 4.44
C SER A 32 9.99 -8.93 5.39
N PRO A 33 10.82 -9.98 5.24
CA PRO A 33 11.75 -10.26 4.15
C PRO A 33 11.09 -10.85 2.89
N ALA A 34 11.75 -10.68 1.73
CA ALA A 34 11.30 -11.11 0.40
C ALA A 34 11.93 -12.42 -0.10
N GLY A 35 12.69 -13.11 0.76
CA GLY A 35 13.57 -14.19 0.34
C GLY A 35 12.84 -15.37 -0.30
N PRO A 36 13.58 -16.25 -0.98
CA PRO A 36 13.10 -17.61 -1.11
C PRO A 36 13.09 -18.27 0.27
N PHE A 37 11.99 -18.93 0.62
CA PHE A 37 11.87 -19.79 1.79
C PHE A 37 12.03 -21.24 1.34
N CYS A 38 12.52 -22.12 2.21
CA CYS A 38 12.50 -23.55 1.89
C CYS A 38 11.10 -24.11 2.14
N ALA A 39 10.65 -25.08 1.33
CA ALA A 39 9.37 -25.75 1.53
C ALA A 39 9.22 -26.46 2.90
N ASP A 40 10.30 -26.72 3.61
CA ASP A 40 10.35 -27.30 4.96
C ASP A 40 10.70 -26.28 6.05
N ALA A 41 10.82 -24.99 5.71
CA ALA A 41 11.08 -23.94 6.68
C ALA A 41 9.87 -23.71 7.59
N ALA A 42 10.18 -23.37 8.85
CA ALA A 42 9.19 -22.93 9.81
C ALA A 42 8.52 -21.61 9.38
N ASP A 43 7.41 -21.28 10.03
CA ASP A 43 6.66 -20.05 9.77
C ASP A 43 7.56 -18.81 9.95
N ALA A 44 7.56 -17.95 8.93
CA ALA A 44 8.33 -16.73 8.89
C ALA A 44 7.42 -15.53 9.18
N PHE A 45 7.82 -14.71 10.16
CA PHE A 45 7.13 -13.46 10.42
C PHE A 45 7.58 -12.38 9.43
N LEU A 46 6.63 -11.77 8.73
CA LEU A 46 6.86 -10.67 7.82
C LEU A 46 6.71 -9.36 8.58
N TRP A 47 7.77 -8.57 8.60
CA TRP A 47 7.75 -7.21 9.12
C TRP A 47 7.21 -6.25 8.08
N ALA A 48 6.26 -5.43 8.50
CA ALA A 48 5.75 -4.33 7.71
C ALA A 48 5.88 -2.98 8.43
N THR A 49 6.24 -1.95 7.67
CA THR A 49 6.21 -0.55 8.11
C THR A 49 5.27 0.23 7.18
N PRO A 50 4.45 1.17 7.70
CA PRO A 50 4.21 1.49 9.11
C PRO A 50 3.45 0.37 9.84
N PHE A 51 3.56 0.27 11.17
CA PHE A 51 2.82 -0.72 11.97
C PHE A 51 1.30 -0.47 11.97
N PHE A 52 0.54 -1.49 12.37
CA PHE A 52 -0.93 -1.49 12.49
C PHE A 52 -1.70 -1.46 11.16
N GLY A 53 -1.07 -1.87 10.06
CA GLY A 53 -1.75 -2.26 8.83
C GLY A 53 -2.25 -3.70 8.90
N THR A 54 -2.79 -4.17 7.78
CA THR A 54 -3.42 -5.48 7.65
C THR A 54 -2.66 -6.32 6.63
N TYR A 55 -2.30 -7.54 7.02
CA TYR A 55 -1.72 -8.54 6.13
C TYR A 55 -2.81 -9.29 5.35
N GLY A 56 -2.45 -9.78 4.17
CA GLY A 56 -3.33 -10.61 3.34
C GLY A 56 -2.54 -11.41 2.31
N GLY A 57 -3.28 -12.16 1.48
CA GLY A 57 -2.69 -13.11 0.55
C GLY A 57 -2.27 -14.39 1.26
N ALA A 58 -1.02 -14.81 1.07
CA ALA A 58 -0.48 -16.03 1.66
C ALA A 58 -0.02 -15.89 3.12
N ALA A 59 0.06 -14.67 3.66
CA ALA A 59 0.30 -14.45 5.08
C ALA A 59 -1.01 -14.48 5.87
N ASP A 60 -0.95 -14.93 7.12
CA ASP A 60 -2.07 -14.87 8.05
C ASP A 60 -2.35 -13.42 8.51
N SER A 61 -3.41 -13.23 9.30
CA SER A 61 -3.77 -11.90 9.82
C SER A 61 -2.75 -11.31 10.80
N LEU A 62 -1.82 -12.12 11.31
CA LEU A 62 -0.74 -11.69 12.20
C LEU A 62 0.55 -11.38 11.43
N GLY A 63 0.63 -11.68 10.13
CA GLY A 63 1.80 -11.47 9.28
C GLY A 63 2.75 -12.67 9.20
N TYR A 64 2.34 -13.86 9.62
CA TYR A 64 3.11 -15.09 9.45
C TYR A 64 2.84 -15.72 8.09
N PHE A 65 3.91 -16.06 7.39
CA PHE A 65 3.88 -16.88 6.18
C PHE A 65 4.40 -18.29 6.52
N SER A 66 3.66 -19.32 6.14
CA SER A 66 4.02 -20.74 6.37
C SER A 66 4.46 -21.41 5.07
N PRO A 67 5.79 -21.53 4.79
CA PRO A 67 6.29 -22.15 3.56
C PRO A 67 5.84 -23.61 3.42
N GLN A 68 5.81 -24.34 4.53
CA GLN A 68 5.37 -25.74 4.58
C GLN A 68 3.91 -25.91 4.17
N SER A 69 3.04 -24.98 4.58
CA SER A 69 1.62 -25.02 4.22
C SER A 69 1.36 -24.50 2.81
N ALA A 70 2.14 -23.50 2.37
CA ALA A 70 2.01 -22.89 1.06
C ALA A 70 2.52 -23.81 -0.07
N GLY A 71 3.54 -24.63 0.21
CA GLY A 71 4.15 -25.55 -0.75
C GLY A 71 4.99 -24.84 -1.83
N PRO A 72 5.70 -25.59 -2.67
CA PRO A 72 6.62 -25.02 -3.67
C PRO A 72 5.87 -24.14 -4.68
N GLY A 73 6.42 -22.96 -4.97
CA GLY A 73 5.82 -21.99 -5.90
C GLY A 73 5.93 -20.55 -5.46
N GLN A 74 5.22 -19.68 -6.17
CA GLN A 74 5.17 -18.24 -5.89
C GLN A 74 3.90 -17.88 -5.13
N HIS A 75 4.06 -17.16 -4.02
CA HIS A 75 3.00 -16.81 -3.09
C HIS A 75 2.99 -15.30 -2.86
N LEU A 76 1.88 -14.66 -3.23
CA LEU A 76 1.73 -13.21 -3.07
C LEU A 76 1.28 -12.89 -1.65
N VAL A 77 2.02 -12.02 -0.99
CA VAL A 77 1.62 -11.40 0.28
C VAL A 77 1.37 -9.92 0.04
N THR A 78 0.33 -9.40 0.68
CA THR A 78 -0.06 -7.99 0.60
C THR A 78 -0.12 -7.39 1.99
N TYR A 79 0.35 -6.17 2.14
CA TYR A 79 0.19 -5.38 3.35
C TYR A 79 -0.46 -4.04 3.03
N THR A 80 -1.57 -3.74 3.69
CA THR A 80 -2.30 -2.48 3.49
C THR A 80 -2.30 -1.68 4.78
N TYR A 81 -1.84 -0.44 4.71
CA TYR A 81 -1.88 0.50 5.82
C TYR A 81 -2.81 1.67 5.50
N THR A 82 -3.69 1.99 6.45
CA THR A 82 -4.64 3.11 6.36
C THR A 82 -4.52 3.98 7.60
N CYS A 83 -4.44 5.30 7.43
CA CYS A 83 -4.41 6.24 8.54
C CYS A 83 -5.37 7.42 8.34
N PRO A 84 -5.84 8.07 9.42
CA PRO A 84 -6.74 9.21 9.31
C PRO A 84 -6.09 10.36 8.54
N GLY A 85 -6.70 10.74 7.42
CA GLY A 85 -6.22 11.85 6.60
C GLY A 85 -5.07 11.52 5.65
N CYS A 86 -4.61 10.26 5.57
CA CYS A 86 -3.69 9.84 4.51
C CYS A 86 -4.39 8.96 3.46
N CYS A 87 -3.79 8.90 2.28
CA CYS A 87 -4.19 7.92 1.28
C CYS A 87 -3.81 6.51 1.78
N PRO A 88 -4.69 5.50 1.62
CA PRO A 88 -4.32 4.12 1.92
C PRO A 88 -3.13 3.72 1.05
N THR A 89 -2.18 3.04 1.65
CA THR A 89 -0.97 2.55 0.99
C THR A 89 -0.93 1.04 1.07
N THR A 90 -0.47 0.41 -0.01
CA THR A 90 -0.38 -1.04 -0.10
C THR A 90 0.97 -1.39 -0.66
N ASP A 91 1.61 -2.36 -0.03
CA ASP A 91 2.80 -3.01 -0.57
C ASP A 91 2.52 -4.50 -0.79
N SER A 92 3.15 -5.06 -1.82
CA SER A 92 2.95 -6.44 -2.21
C SER A 92 4.29 -7.11 -2.49
N LEU A 93 4.46 -8.29 -1.92
CA LEU A 93 5.70 -9.03 -1.97
C LEU A 93 5.43 -10.45 -2.45
N LEU A 94 6.18 -10.88 -3.46
CA LEU A 94 6.09 -12.23 -3.99
C LEU A 94 7.15 -13.09 -3.32
N LEU A 95 6.71 -14.03 -2.48
CA LEU A 95 7.56 -14.99 -1.80
C LEU A 95 7.69 -16.24 -2.66
N THR A 96 8.90 -16.79 -2.75
CA THR A 96 9.13 -18.05 -3.45
C THR A 96 9.42 -19.13 -2.43
N VAL A 97 8.82 -20.30 -2.59
CA VAL A 97 9.05 -21.49 -1.77
C VAL A 97 9.63 -22.61 -2.62
#